data_AF-A0A950YC31-F1
#
_entry.id   AF-A0A950YC31-F1
#
_cell.length_a   1.000
_cell.length_b   1.000
_cell.length_c   1.000
_cell.angle_alpha   90.00
_cell.angle_beta   90.00
_cell.angle_gamma   90.00
#
_symmetry.space_group_name_H-M   'P 1'
#
loop_
_entity.id
_entity.type
_entity.pdbx_description
1 polymer ?
#
loop_
_entity_poly.entity_id
_entity_poly.type
_entity_poly.pdbx_seq_one_letter_code
_entity_poly.pdbx_strand_id
1 'polypeptide(L)'
;MRKVTRLGAAAAVVAAGAIGGSAGVVSAHPDHGGHHPQAIRHVLLISVDGMHQSDLNWYIANHPGSELAKLAFGGAEFTNNHTSVPSDSDPGGTALMTGGDPRATGVYYDVEYSHGTVEPSLIGGQPTGATCTPGQPATGGDVIYDSPDDTLPAVPDFLGTAGNAFPAFDENGSIFGGGKPADPSQIMNLQFSPGGANPSLNAGNFPRDPKTCQPIQPWDYLKVNTIFQVIKNAGLRTAWSDKHAVYSSFNGPGSNGQSIDDFFGPEIDSQAVEPDGTPYPSDTDWAHDDAATKQYDGYKVQAVINEINGYDHSGTTKLGTPAILGMNFQAVSVAEKVDSASTLVKNPDGTYSESPADCFSATKPDPLCLAGYYPGTTTPRPLLSSALDYVNNQLAAMDAAIQANPETRGTTAIIITAKHGQSPLDPNQIRRIQDGPIIAAINAAWTAAHPGSGDLIVAGTNDDLWQSYLSVKTQEAADFVKDYLWNHTAQAVDYANTGCKDPN
;
A
#
# COMPACT_ATOMS: atom_id res chain seq x y z
N MET A 1 22.68 47.96 20.07
CA MET A 1 23.82 47.75 21.02
C MET A 1 23.69 46.38 21.64
N ARG A 2 24.79 45.62 21.65
CA ARG A 2 24.91 44.25 22.19
C ARG A 2 24.37 44.13 23.62
N LYS A 3 23.84 42.95 23.96
CA LYS A 3 24.38 42.13 25.05
C LYS A 3 23.91 40.68 24.96
N VAL A 4 24.89 39.81 24.74
CA VAL A 4 24.85 38.37 24.94
C VAL A 4 25.19 38.12 26.42
N THR A 5 24.48 37.20 27.06
CA THR A 5 24.92 36.59 28.32
C THR A 5 24.66 35.09 28.27
N ARG A 6 25.75 34.33 28.29
CA ARG A 6 25.79 32.88 28.59
C ARG A 6 26.11 32.72 30.08
N LEU A 7 25.44 31.79 30.76
CA LEU A 7 25.83 31.05 31.97
C LEU A 7 24.62 30.16 32.33
N GLY A 8 24.70 28.89 32.69
CA GLY A 8 25.78 27.95 32.97
C GLY A 8 25.11 26.61 33.35
N ALA A 9 25.80 25.50 33.16
CA ALA A 9 25.32 24.17 33.52
C ALA A 9 25.51 23.91 35.04
N ALA A 10 24.52 23.30 35.70
CA ALA A 10 24.71 22.24 36.70
C ALA A 10 23.38 21.71 37.27
N ALA A 11 23.42 20.41 37.57
CA ALA A 11 22.63 19.64 38.54
C ALA A 11 21.28 19.04 38.09
N ALA A 12 21.36 17.72 37.87
CA ALA A 12 20.24 16.80 37.84
C ALA A 12 19.53 16.72 39.22
N VAL A 13 18.21 16.73 39.20
CA VAL A 13 17.36 16.18 40.27
C VAL A 13 16.27 15.37 39.59
N VAL A 14 16.27 14.06 39.88
CA VAL A 14 15.20 13.13 39.55
C VAL A 14 14.05 13.37 40.53
N ALA A 15 12.88 13.73 40.02
CA ALA A 15 11.62 13.62 40.75
C ALA A 15 10.48 13.32 39.76
N ALA A 16 9.84 12.17 39.98
CA ALA A 16 8.69 11.67 39.24
C ALA A 16 7.51 12.65 39.31
N GLY A 17 6.83 12.86 38.18
CA GLY A 17 5.60 13.66 38.11
C GLY A 17 4.93 13.56 36.75
N ALA A 18 3.74 12.95 36.74
CA ALA A 18 2.65 13.00 35.75
C ALA A 18 2.98 13.47 34.31
N ILE A 19 2.82 12.54 33.35
CA ILE A 19 2.67 12.86 31.93
C ILE A 19 1.32 13.55 31.74
N GLY A 20 1.29 14.86 31.95
CA GLY A 20 0.24 15.75 31.46
C GLY A 20 0.61 16.15 30.04
N GLY A 21 -0.04 15.54 29.05
CA GLY A 21 0.10 15.94 27.65
C GLY A 21 -0.33 17.40 27.47
N SER A 22 0.61 18.26 27.14
CA SER A 22 0.31 19.62 26.67
C SER A 22 -0.29 19.52 25.28
N ALA A 23 -1.62 19.59 25.20
CA ALA A 23 -2.32 19.88 23.96
C ALA A 23 -1.87 21.27 23.47
N GLY A 24 -1.18 21.31 22.33
CA GLY A 24 -0.90 22.56 21.63
C GLY A 24 -2.21 23.19 21.20
N VAL A 25 -2.53 24.35 21.78
CA VAL A 25 -3.70 25.13 21.42
C VAL A 25 -3.41 25.75 20.05
N VAL A 26 -4.04 25.24 19.00
CA VAL A 26 -4.04 25.90 17.69
C VAL A 26 -4.77 27.23 17.86
N SER A 27 -4.07 28.34 17.63
CA SER A 27 -4.71 29.67 17.64
C SER A 27 -5.63 29.77 16.43
N ALA A 28 -6.94 29.67 16.66
CA ALA A 28 -7.94 30.00 15.66
C ALA A 28 -7.79 31.48 15.26
N HIS A 29 -7.67 31.74 13.96
CA HIS A 29 -7.71 33.09 13.40
C HIS A 29 -9.04 33.78 13.73
N PRO A 30 -9.06 35.12 13.89
CA PRO A 30 -10.28 35.83 14.24
C PRO A 30 -11.29 35.79 13.09
N ASP A 31 -12.48 35.36 13.45
CA ASP A 31 -13.66 35.16 12.63
C ASP A 31 -14.20 36.51 12.09
N HIS A 32 -14.19 36.67 10.77
CA HIS A 32 -14.86 37.76 10.08
C HIS A 32 -16.09 37.24 9.33
N GLY A 33 -17.19 37.07 10.08
CA GLY A 33 -18.55 37.31 9.59
C GLY A 33 -19.25 36.18 8.81
N GLY A 34 -20.19 35.51 9.48
CA GLY A 34 -21.53 35.30 8.89
C GLY A 34 -21.88 33.95 8.30
N HIS A 35 -21.10 32.89 8.51
CA HIS A 35 -21.54 31.51 8.20
C HIS A 35 -21.19 30.61 9.37
N HIS A 36 -22.21 30.04 10.05
CA HIS A 36 -21.96 28.88 10.90
C HIS A 36 -21.34 27.80 9.99
N PRO A 37 -20.10 27.32 10.24
CA PRO A 37 -19.54 26.23 9.45
C PRO A 37 -20.52 25.06 9.57
N GLN A 38 -21.04 24.58 8.43
CA GLN A 38 -21.88 23.41 8.45
C GLN A 38 -21.08 22.25 9.05
N ALA A 39 -21.71 21.47 9.93
CA ALA A 39 -21.07 20.30 10.50
C ALA A 39 -20.66 19.35 9.37
N ILE A 40 -19.41 18.86 9.40
CA ILE A 40 -18.94 17.84 8.48
C ILE A 40 -19.79 16.59 8.62
N ARG A 41 -20.28 16.06 7.49
CA ARG A 41 -21.12 14.86 7.39
C ARG A 41 -20.44 13.73 6.64
N HIS A 42 -19.50 14.07 5.75
CA HIS A 42 -18.80 13.13 4.89
C HIS A 42 -17.30 13.38 4.96
N VAL A 43 -16.51 12.33 4.83
CA VAL A 43 -15.06 12.39 4.70
C VAL A 43 -14.64 11.65 3.44
N LEU A 44 -14.00 12.35 2.51
CA LEU A 44 -13.26 11.75 1.41
C LEU A 44 -11.83 11.50 1.88
N LEU A 45 -11.46 10.24 2.12
CA LEU A 45 -10.11 9.83 2.52
C LEU A 45 -9.36 9.31 1.29
N ILE A 46 -8.28 9.99 0.91
CA ILE A 46 -7.41 9.60 -0.20
C ILE A 46 -6.04 9.25 0.34
N SER A 47 -5.61 8.02 0.09
CA SER A 47 -4.20 7.62 0.20
C SER A 47 -3.56 7.69 -1.18
N VAL A 48 -2.44 8.38 -1.32
CA VAL A 48 -1.60 8.34 -2.52
C VAL A 48 -0.39 7.46 -2.23
N ASP A 49 -0.45 6.19 -2.62
CA ASP A 49 0.62 5.23 -2.41
C ASP A 49 1.95 5.74 -3.00
N GLY A 50 3.01 5.63 -2.23
CA GLY A 50 4.36 6.06 -2.58
C GLY A 50 4.66 7.55 -2.42
N MET A 51 3.65 8.42 -2.25
CA MET A 51 3.88 9.86 -2.29
C MET A 51 4.67 10.37 -1.08
N HIS A 52 5.83 10.97 -1.33
CA HIS A 52 6.63 11.68 -0.35
C HIS A 52 6.15 13.13 -0.17
N GLN A 53 6.42 13.73 1.00
CA GLN A 53 6.18 15.16 1.23
C GLN A 53 6.96 16.04 0.23
N SER A 54 8.12 15.59 -0.26
CA SER A 54 8.89 16.29 -1.30
C SER A 54 8.15 16.38 -2.63
N ASP A 55 7.32 15.39 -2.97
CA ASP A 55 6.54 15.39 -4.21
C ASP A 55 5.47 16.45 -4.17
N LEU A 56 4.72 16.52 -3.06
CA LEU A 56 3.72 17.56 -2.85
C LEU A 56 4.38 18.95 -2.89
N ASN A 57 5.49 19.14 -2.17
CA ASN A 57 6.22 20.41 -2.14
C ASN A 57 6.67 20.84 -3.54
N TRP A 58 7.23 19.91 -4.32
CA TRP A 58 7.67 20.20 -5.68
C TRP A 58 6.47 20.50 -6.59
N TYR A 59 5.40 19.71 -6.49
CA TYR A 59 4.24 19.83 -7.37
C TYR A 59 3.53 21.17 -7.19
N ILE A 60 3.24 21.58 -5.95
CA ILE A 60 2.54 22.87 -5.68
C ILE A 60 3.41 24.09 -6.02
N ALA A 61 4.73 23.97 -5.90
CA ALA A 61 5.65 25.05 -6.29
C ALA A 61 5.67 25.27 -7.81
N ASN A 62 5.51 24.19 -8.60
CA ASN A 62 5.51 24.25 -10.07
C ASN A 62 4.09 24.40 -10.67
N HIS A 63 3.05 24.06 -9.91
CA HIS A 63 1.65 24.09 -10.33
C HIS A 63 0.76 24.81 -9.29
N PRO A 64 0.97 26.11 -9.03
CA PRO A 64 0.30 26.82 -7.93
C PRO A 64 -1.23 26.97 -8.09
N GLY A 65 -1.78 26.67 -9.27
CA GLY A 65 -3.23 26.66 -9.53
C GLY A 65 -3.87 25.27 -9.50
N SER A 66 -3.10 24.23 -9.20
CA SER A 66 -3.55 22.84 -9.18
C SER A 66 -4.53 22.56 -8.03
N GLU A 67 -5.24 21.45 -8.09
CA GLU A 67 -6.14 21.01 -7.01
C GLU A 67 -5.35 20.67 -5.74
N LEU A 68 -4.20 19.99 -5.89
CA LEU A 68 -3.28 19.75 -4.78
C LEU A 68 -2.83 21.06 -4.10
N ALA A 69 -2.51 22.09 -4.88
CA ALA A 69 -2.16 23.41 -4.33
C ALA A 69 -3.35 24.07 -3.61
N LYS A 70 -4.57 23.98 -4.16
CA LYS A 70 -5.77 24.50 -3.50
C LYS A 70 -6.05 23.80 -2.18
N LEU A 71 -5.90 22.49 -2.11
CA LEU A 71 -6.11 21.70 -0.90
C LEU A 71 -5.03 21.99 0.15
N ALA A 72 -3.76 22.06 -0.25
CA ALA A 72 -2.65 22.38 0.65
C ALA A 72 -2.75 23.81 1.23
N PHE A 73 -3.02 24.82 0.39
CA PHE A 73 -3.08 26.21 0.83
C PHE A 73 -4.45 26.64 1.38
N GLY A 74 -5.53 25.96 1.01
CA GLY A 74 -6.89 26.22 1.47
C GLY A 74 -7.30 25.42 2.71
N GLY A 75 -6.56 24.36 3.04
CA GLY A 75 -6.79 23.47 4.17
C GLY A 75 -5.75 23.60 5.29
N ALA A 76 -5.54 22.50 6.00
CA ALA A 76 -4.47 22.35 6.98
C ALA A 76 -3.48 21.29 6.50
N GLU A 77 -2.22 21.67 6.38
CA GLU A 77 -1.13 20.78 5.99
C GLU A 77 -0.29 20.36 7.20
N PHE A 78 -0.03 19.06 7.34
CA PHE A 78 0.82 18.49 8.39
C PHE A 78 2.12 17.97 7.79
N THR A 79 3.14 18.82 7.73
CA THR A 79 4.42 18.55 7.04
C THR A 79 5.40 17.62 7.77
N ASN A 80 5.05 17.20 8.98
CA ASN A 80 5.83 16.25 9.79
C ASN A 80 4.96 15.06 10.20
N ASN A 81 4.16 14.56 9.25
CA ASN A 81 3.44 13.31 9.43
C ASN A 81 4.39 12.13 9.18
N HIS A 82 4.25 11.07 9.96
CA HIS A 82 5.07 9.86 9.83
C HIS A 82 4.16 8.66 9.58
N THR A 83 4.58 7.78 8.67
CA THR A 83 3.97 6.46 8.49
C THR A 83 4.35 5.52 9.65
N SER A 84 3.73 4.34 9.70
CA SER A 84 4.12 3.26 10.59
C SER A 84 5.58 2.85 10.38
N VAL A 85 6.16 2.22 11.40
CA VAL A 85 7.49 1.60 11.31
C VAL A 85 7.34 0.15 11.75
N PRO A 86 7.63 -0.82 10.87
CA PRO A 86 7.99 -0.66 9.45
C PRO A 86 6.88 -0.02 8.59
N SER A 87 7.27 0.58 7.47
CA SER A 87 6.37 1.22 6.50
C SER A 87 6.28 0.36 5.24
N ASP A 88 5.07 0.00 4.87
CA ASP A 88 4.68 -0.66 3.61
C ASP A 88 3.14 -0.56 3.51
N SER A 89 2.53 -1.25 2.56
CA SER A 89 1.14 -1.10 2.17
C SER A 89 0.16 -1.48 3.28
N ASP A 90 0.27 -2.67 3.84
CA ASP A 90 -0.60 -3.17 4.90
C ASP A 90 -0.30 -2.52 6.26
N PRO A 91 0.96 -2.43 6.76
CA PRO A 91 1.22 -1.73 8.01
C PRO A 91 0.91 -0.22 7.92
N GLY A 92 1.06 0.40 6.74
CA GLY A 92 0.70 1.80 6.50
C GLY A 92 -0.82 2.00 6.41
N GLY A 93 -1.50 1.15 5.65
CA GLY A 93 -2.95 1.15 5.50
C GLY A 93 -3.66 0.89 6.82
N THR A 94 -3.27 -0.15 7.55
CA THR A 94 -3.84 -0.46 8.87
C THR A 94 -3.58 0.65 9.89
N ALA A 95 -2.45 1.34 9.83
CA ALA A 95 -2.21 2.52 10.66
C ALA A 95 -3.19 3.66 10.35
N LEU A 96 -3.45 3.94 9.07
CA LEU A 96 -4.48 4.92 8.67
C LEU A 96 -5.88 4.52 9.16
N MET A 97 -6.23 3.23 9.05
CA MET A 97 -7.57 2.76 9.39
C MET A 97 -7.81 2.56 10.89
N THR A 98 -6.78 2.51 11.72
CA THR A 98 -6.90 2.19 13.16
C THR A 98 -6.29 3.25 14.09
N GLY A 99 -5.37 4.06 13.59
CA GLY A 99 -4.49 4.92 14.40
C GLY A 99 -3.45 4.14 15.22
N GLY A 100 -3.29 2.83 14.97
CA GLY A 100 -2.34 1.96 15.65
C GLY A 100 -1.03 1.75 14.88
N ASP A 101 0.06 1.50 15.60
CA ASP A 101 1.32 1.01 15.02
C ASP A 101 1.27 -0.53 14.84
N PRO A 102 2.23 -1.14 14.14
CA PRO A 102 2.31 -2.61 13.97
C PRO A 102 2.20 -3.42 15.27
N ARG A 103 2.69 -2.86 16.39
CA ARG A 103 2.57 -3.51 17.70
C ARG A 103 1.12 -3.57 18.17
N ALA A 104 0.35 -2.51 17.93
CA ALA A 104 -1.07 -2.45 18.25
C ALA A 104 -1.93 -3.22 17.25
N THR A 105 -1.72 -3.03 15.94
CA THR A 105 -2.52 -3.68 14.88
C THR A 105 -2.25 -5.17 14.81
N GLY A 106 -1.01 -5.59 15.07
CA GLY A 106 -0.53 -6.94 14.88
C GLY A 106 0.00 -7.23 13.49
N VAL A 107 -0.08 -6.26 12.57
CA VAL A 107 0.37 -6.33 11.17
C VAL A 107 1.69 -5.58 11.06
N TYR A 108 2.76 -6.31 10.80
CA TYR A 108 4.13 -5.81 10.64
C TYR A 108 4.57 -5.73 9.18
N TYR A 109 3.95 -6.45 8.25
CA TYR A 109 4.26 -6.35 6.82
C TYR A 109 3.17 -7.01 5.96
N ASP A 110 3.21 -6.80 4.64
CA ASP A 110 2.29 -7.44 3.67
C ASP A 110 2.43 -8.97 3.69
N VAL A 111 3.69 -9.42 3.75
CA VAL A 111 4.08 -10.83 3.95
C VAL A 111 4.89 -10.91 5.23
N GLU A 112 4.36 -11.61 6.23
CA GLU A 112 5.01 -11.73 7.53
C GLU A 112 4.96 -13.17 8.05
N TYR A 113 5.64 -13.42 9.18
CA TYR A 113 5.57 -14.71 9.85
C TYR A 113 5.17 -14.51 11.31
N SER A 114 4.16 -15.26 11.75
CA SER A 114 3.66 -15.14 13.10
C SER A 114 3.93 -16.39 13.90
N HIS A 115 4.64 -16.23 15.00
CA HIS A 115 4.79 -17.26 16.02
C HIS A 115 3.50 -17.60 16.76
N GLY A 116 2.44 -16.81 16.59
CA GLY A 116 1.14 -17.00 17.23
C GLY A 116 0.17 -17.86 16.40
N THR A 117 0.54 -18.21 15.16
CA THR A 117 -0.32 -18.91 14.21
C THR A 117 0.22 -20.30 13.91
N VAL A 118 -0.55 -21.05 13.13
CA VAL A 118 -0.10 -22.24 12.43
C VAL A 118 -0.08 -21.94 10.95
N GLU A 119 0.92 -22.48 10.26
CA GLU A 119 1.08 -22.43 8.82
C GLU A 119 -0.25 -22.62 8.05
N PRO A 120 -0.51 -21.82 7.01
CA PRO A 120 -1.69 -21.96 6.16
C PRO A 120 -1.75 -23.34 5.49
N SER A 121 -2.91 -23.72 4.98
CA SER A 121 -3.07 -25.00 4.29
C SER A 121 -2.52 -24.97 2.86
N LEU A 122 -2.51 -23.79 2.27
CA LEU A 122 -2.00 -23.48 0.94
C LEU A 122 -1.06 -22.27 1.05
N ILE A 123 -0.06 -22.19 0.17
CA ILE A 123 0.68 -20.96 -0.14
C ILE A 123 0.75 -20.87 -1.66
N GLY A 124 0.32 -19.76 -2.25
CA GLY A 124 0.22 -19.62 -3.72
C GLY A 124 -0.60 -20.75 -4.36
N GLY A 125 -1.66 -21.21 -3.69
CA GLY A 125 -2.49 -22.33 -4.13
C GLY A 125 -1.85 -23.72 -4.01
N GLN A 126 -0.63 -23.84 -3.49
CA GLN A 126 0.07 -25.12 -3.31
C GLN A 126 -0.06 -25.63 -1.86
N PRO A 127 -0.41 -26.91 -1.64
CA PRO A 127 -0.48 -27.47 -0.29
C PRO A 127 0.85 -27.40 0.46
N THR A 128 0.82 -26.83 1.66
CA THR A 128 2.02 -26.76 2.54
C THR A 128 2.32 -28.10 3.22
N GLY A 129 1.32 -28.97 3.33
CA GLY A 129 1.39 -30.20 4.13
C GLY A 129 1.34 -29.97 5.64
N ALA A 130 1.13 -28.72 6.09
CA ALA A 130 1.12 -28.39 7.49
C ALA A 130 -0.08 -29.00 8.23
N THR A 131 0.20 -29.72 9.31
CA THR A 131 -0.81 -30.28 10.21
C THR A 131 -1.16 -29.29 11.31
N CYS A 132 -2.44 -29.23 11.69
CA CYS A 132 -2.89 -28.49 12.86
C CYS A 132 -3.77 -29.39 13.73
N THR A 133 -3.51 -29.41 15.05
CA THR A 133 -4.37 -30.09 16.04
C THR A 133 -4.94 -29.05 16.99
N PRO A 134 -6.28 -28.91 17.10
CA PRO A 134 -6.89 -27.88 17.93
C PRO A 134 -6.41 -27.89 19.37
N GLY A 135 -6.01 -26.71 19.87
CA GLY A 135 -5.55 -26.50 21.24
C GLY A 135 -4.09 -26.87 21.50
N GLN A 136 -3.35 -27.32 20.49
CA GLN A 136 -1.90 -27.44 20.58
C GLN A 136 -1.22 -26.06 20.48
N PRO A 137 0.01 -25.91 21.02
CA PRO A 137 0.78 -24.67 20.84
C PRO A 137 0.95 -24.32 19.36
N ALA A 138 0.96 -23.02 19.06
CA ALA A 138 1.31 -22.50 17.76
C ALA A 138 2.70 -23.04 17.33
N THR A 139 2.78 -23.53 16.10
CA THR A 139 4.05 -23.91 15.47
C THR A 139 4.77 -22.71 14.87
N GLY A 140 4.07 -21.58 14.78
CA GLY A 140 4.38 -20.50 13.88
C GLY A 140 3.92 -20.82 12.46
N GLY A 141 3.68 -19.78 11.68
CA GLY A 141 3.34 -19.93 10.28
C GLY A 141 3.39 -18.62 9.51
N ASP A 142 3.48 -18.74 8.20
CA ASP A 142 3.35 -17.62 7.29
C ASP A 142 1.98 -16.94 7.44
N VAL A 143 2.02 -15.61 7.44
CA VAL A 143 0.88 -14.73 7.44
C VAL A 143 1.01 -13.91 6.17
N ILE A 144 0.28 -14.36 5.17
CA ILE A 144 0.24 -13.76 3.85
C ILE A 144 -1.19 -13.23 3.73
N TYR A 145 -1.30 -11.91 3.65
CA TYR A 145 -2.51 -11.21 3.31
C TYR A 145 -2.20 -10.29 2.14
N ASP A 146 -1.83 -10.92 1.03
CA ASP A 146 -1.30 -10.29 -0.17
C ASP A 146 -1.87 -10.96 -1.42
N SER A 147 -1.46 -10.51 -2.60
CA SER A 147 -1.88 -11.14 -3.86
C SER A 147 -1.08 -12.42 -4.17
N PRO A 148 -1.68 -13.42 -4.86
CA PRO A 148 -3.12 -13.63 -4.98
C PRO A 148 -3.64 -14.54 -3.85
N ASP A 149 -4.20 -13.94 -2.81
CA ASP A 149 -5.04 -14.64 -1.81
C ASP A 149 -6.52 -14.73 -2.20
N ASP A 150 -6.79 -14.44 -3.47
CA ASP A 150 -8.09 -14.50 -4.09
C ASP A 150 -8.52 -15.92 -4.44
N THR A 151 -9.82 -16.11 -4.70
CA THR A 151 -10.37 -17.41 -5.08
C THR A 151 -9.95 -17.84 -6.48
N LEU A 152 -9.69 -16.89 -7.38
CA LEU A 152 -9.15 -17.14 -8.72
C LEU A 152 -7.74 -16.56 -8.89
N PRO A 153 -6.71 -17.23 -8.34
CA PRO A 153 -5.35 -16.70 -8.31
C PRO A 153 -4.59 -16.83 -9.65
N ALA A 154 -5.18 -17.44 -10.69
CA ALA A 154 -4.48 -17.72 -11.94
C ALA A 154 -5.43 -17.70 -13.17
N VAL A 155 -5.25 -16.73 -14.05
CA VAL A 155 -5.79 -16.66 -15.41
C VAL A 155 -4.69 -16.89 -16.44
N PRO A 156 -5.01 -17.40 -17.64
CA PRO A 156 -4.02 -17.61 -18.68
C PRO A 156 -3.30 -16.30 -19.04
N ASP A 157 -1.98 -16.36 -19.20
CA ASP A 157 -1.22 -15.28 -19.83
C ASP A 157 -1.78 -15.01 -21.24
N PHE A 158 -2.31 -13.81 -21.44
CA PHE A 158 -2.98 -13.36 -22.66
C PHE A 158 -2.02 -13.15 -23.84
N LEU A 159 -0.72 -12.98 -23.58
CA LEU A 159 0.32 -12.81 -24.60
C LEU A 159 1.16 -14.09 -24.79
N GLY A 160 1.18 -14.97 -23.79
CA GLY A 160 1.85 -16.27 -23.82
C GLY A 160 3.37 -16.16 -23.84
N THR A 161 3.93 -15.05 -23.37
CA THR A 161 5.35 -14.72 -23.44
C THR A 161 6.06 -14.82 -22.10
N ALA A 162 5.38 -14.59 -20.98
CA ALA A 162 5.91 -14.66 -19.62
C ALA A 162 6.00 -16.10 -19.11
N GLY A 163 5.14 -17.00 -19.61
CA GLY A 163 5.11 -18.41 -19.20
C GLY A 163 4.56 -18.65 -17.79
N ASN A 164 4.13 -17.60 -17.09
CA ASN A 164 3.49 -17.63 -15.77
C ASN A 164 2.02 -17.18 -15.89
N ALA A 165 1.17 -17.65 -14.98
CA ALA A 165 -0.20 -17.15 -14.89
C ALA A 165 -0.26 -15.87 -14.05
N PHE A 166 -1.24 -15.02 -14.31
CA PHE A 166 -1.53 -13.82 -13.52
C PHE A 166 -2.75 -14.05 -12.61
N PRO A 167 -2.86 -13.38 -11.46
CA PRO A 167 -4.13 -13.25 -10.73
C PRO A 167 -5.31 -12.82 -11.62
N ALA A 168 -6.54 -13.21 -11.27
CA ALA A 168 -7.72 -12.74 -11.97
C ALA A 168 -8.05 -11.29 -11.58
N PHE A 169 -8.35 -10.43 -12.56
CA PHE A 169 -8.76 -9.04 -12.30
C PHE A 169 -10.03 -8.91 -11.44
N ASP A 170 -10.88 -9.93 -11.51
CA ASP A 170 -12.09 -10.14 -10.70
C ASP A 170 -11.87 -11.39 -9.86
N GLU A 171 -11.72 -11.19 -8.55
CA GLU A 171 -11.13 -12.14 -7.61
C GLU A 171 -11.94 -13.43 -7.40
N ASN A 172 -13.23 -13.39 -7.75
CA ASN A 172 -14.14 -14.53 -7.68
C ASN A 172 -14.67 -14.97 -9.06
N GLY A 173 -14.27 -14.29 -10.13
CA GLY A 173 -14.64 -14.60 -11.52
C GLY A 173 -16.12 -14.41 -11.83
N SER A 174 -16.84 -13.66 -11.02
CA SER A 174 -18.28 -13.39 -11.22
C SER A 174 -18.58 -12.59 -12.49
N ILE A 175 -17.61 -11.84 -13.00
CA ILE A 175 -17.68 -10.96 -14.17
C ILE A 175 -16.97 -11.62 -15.35
N PHE A 176 -15.70 -12.02 -15.18
CA PHE A 176 -14.84 -12.45 -16.29
C PHE A 176 -14.60 -13.96 -16.34
N GLY A 177 -15.12 -14.74 -15.39
CA GLY A 177 -15.05 -16.21 -15.41
C GLY A 177 -13.62 -16.77 -15.48
N GLY A 178 -12.62 -16.03 -14.98
CA GLY A 178 -11.19 -16.38 -15.07
C GLY A 178 -10.59 -16.24 -16.48
N GLY A 179 -11.26 -15.54 -17.39
CA GLY A 179 -10.78 -15.25 -18.74
C GLY A 179 -10.35 -13.80 -18.94
N LYS A 180 -9.86 -13.49 -20.14
CA LYS A 180 -9.49 -12.14 -20.53
C LYS A 180 -10.72 -11.20 -20.54
N PRO A 181 -10.68 -10.05 -19.84
CA PRO A 181 -11.73 -9.04 -19.94
C PRO A 181 -11.83 -8.51 -21.38
N ALA A 182 -12.98 -8.70 -22.04
CA ALA A 182 -13.24 -8.10 -23.36
C ALA A 182 -13.67 -6.63 -23.25
N ASP A 183 -14.30 -6.28 -22.13
CA ASP A 183 -14.65 -4.92 -21.73
C ASP A 183 -14.27 -4.78 -20.25
N PRO A 184 -13.03 -4.33 -19.94
CA PRO A 184 -12.58 -4.24 -18.56
C PRO A 184 -13.41 -3.25 -17.73
N SER A 185 -14.19 -2.35 -18.33
CA SER A 185 -15.09 -1.45 -17.58
C SER A 185 -16.21 -2.21 -16.84
N GLN A 186 -16.49 -3.45 -17.24
CA GLN A 186 -17.42 -4.32 -16.51
C GLN A 186 -16.96 -4.63 -15.09
N ILE A 187 -15.67 -4.42 -14.77
CA ILE A 187 -15.14 -4.54 -13.40
C ILE A 187 -15.91 -3.66 -12.42
N MET A 188 -16.52 -2.56 -12.86
CA MET A 188 -17.37 -1.71 -12.02
C MET A 188 -18.58 -2.45 -11.42
N ASN A 189 -18.89 -3.67 -11.86
CA ASN A 189 -19.93 -4.53 -11.28
C ASN A 189 -19.39 -5.51 -10.24
N LEU A 190 -18.11 -5.45 -9.89
CA LEU A 190 -17.47 -6.36 -8.96
C LEU A 190 -18.16 -6.33 -7.61
N GLN A 191 -18.42 -7.50 -7.03
CA GLN A 191 -19.01 -7.60 -5.70
C GLN A 191 -18.11 -8.43 -4.82
N PHE A 192 -17.55 -7.79 -3.79
CA PHE A 192 -16.79 -8.49 -2.78
C PHE A 192 -17.70 -9.42 -1.98
N SER A 193 -17.28 -10.67 -1.84
CA SER A 193 -18.00 -11.69 -1.08
C SER A 193 -17.09 -12.32 -0.02
N PRO A 194 -17.25 -12.02 1.28
CA PRO A 194 -16.42 -12.59 2.34
C PRO A 194 -16.67 -14.10 2.58
N GLY A 195 -17.65 -14.70 1.88
CA GLY A 195 -18.01 -16.11 2.01
C GLY A 195 -19.04 -16.55 0.97
N GLY A 196 -19.72 -17.67 1.23
CA GLY A 196 -20.79 -18.16 0.35
C GLY A 196 -20.28 -19.06 -0.78
N ALA A 197 -21.06 -19.16 -1.87
CA ALA A 197 -20.77 -20.09 -2.97
C ALA A 197 -19.58 -19.64 -3.85
N ASN A 198 -19.40 -18.32 -3.99
CA ASN A 198 -18.31 -17.68 -4.72
C ASN A 198 -17.65 -16.64 -3.80
N PRO A 199 -16.85 -17.07 -2.80
CA PRO A 199 -16.10 -16.12 -1.98
C PRO A 199 -15.07 -15.38 -2.85
N SER A 200 -14.71 -14.17 -2.43
CA SER A 200 -13.63 -13.37 -3.02
C SER A 200 -12.26 -13.90 -2.58
N LEU A 201 -12.17 -14.41 -1.36
CA LEU A 201 -10.90 -14.82 -0.74
C LEU A 201 -10.76 -16.34 -0.61
N ASN A 202 -9.55 -16.84 -0.86
CA ASN A 202 -9.18 -18.22 -0.63
C ASN A 202 -8.66 -18.41 0.81
N ALA A 203 -9.57 -18.79 1.71
CA ALA A 203 -9.23 -19.05 3.10
C ALA A 203 -8.16 -20.14 3.31
N GLY A 204 -7.86 -20.96 2.30
CA GLY A 204 -6.77 -21.93 2.38
C GLY A 204 -5.38 -21.31 2.51
N ASN A 205 -5.19 -20.09 1.99
CA ASN A 205 -3.94 -19.35 2.02
C ASN A 205 -3.67 -18.62 3.34
N PHE A 206 -4.69 -18.47 4.18
CA PHE A 206 -4.56 -17.68 5.41
C PHE A 206 -3.99 -18.48 6.58
N PRO A 207 -3.25 -17.81 7.50
CA PRO A 207 -2.73 -18.45 8.70
C PRO A 207 -3.87 -19.04 9.52
N ARG A 208 -3.58 -20.13 10.25
CA ARG A 208 -4.60 -20.82 11.06
C ARG A 208 -4.47 -20.50 12.53
N ASP A 209 -5.61 -20.37 13.22
CA ASP A 209 -5.66 -20.23 14.67
C ASP A 209 -5.27 -21.58 15.33
N PRO A 210 -4.23 -21.65 16.17
CA PRO A 210 -3.82 -22.89 16.84
C PRO A 210 -4.92 -23.50 17.73
N LYS A 211 -5.88 -22.69 18.22
CA LYS A 211 -6.96 -23.18 19.09
C LYS A 211 -8.01 -23.95 18.31
N THR A 212 -8.32 -23.52 17.10
CA THR A 212 -9.46 -24.02 16.30
C THR A 212 -9.04 -24.73 15.02
N CYS A 213 -7.80 -24.51 14.58
CA CYS A 213 -7.25 -24.89 13.28
C CYS A 213 -8.02 -24.33 12.08
N GLN A 214 -8.82 -23.29 12.30
CA GLN A 214 -9.52 -22.59 11.22
C GLN A 214 -8.64 -21.46 10.68
N PRO A 215 -8.74 -21.14 9.38
CA PRO A 215 -8.14 -19.94 8.82
C PRO A 215 -8.58 -18.68 9.56
N ILE A 216 -7.63 -17.79 9.82
CA ILE A 216 -7.85 -16.46 10.38
C ILE A 216 -8.13 -15.53 9.20
N GLN A 217 -9.33 -14.96 9.15
CA GLN A 217 -9.68 -14.01 8.09
C GLN A 217 -8.85 -12.73 8.20
N PRO A 218 -8.57 -12.00 7.09
CA PRO A 218 -7.73 -10.80 7.13
C PRO A 218 -8.23 -9.76 8.15
N TRP A 219 -9.54 -9.57 8.24
CA TRP A 219 -10.14 -8.63 9.19
C TRP A 219 -10.07 -9.11 10.64
N ASP A 220 -9.99 -10.42 10.89
CA ASP A 220 -9.89 -11.01 12.23
C ASP A 220 -8.43 -11.15 12.72
N TYR A 221 -7.45 -10.98 11.83
CA TYR A 221 -6.04 -10.93 12.22
C TYR A 221 -5.67 -9.62 12.92
N LEU A 222 -6.32 -8.52 12.52
CA LEU A 222 -6.21 -7.24 13.21
C LEU A 222 -6.57 -7.39 14.69
N LYS A 223 -5.84 -6.68 15.55
CA LYS A 223 -6.03 -6.75 17.02
C LYS A 223 -6.81 -5.58 17.59
N VAL A 224 -7.11 -4.59 16.76
CA VAL A 224 -7.79 -3.33 17.13
C VAL A 224 -8.90 -3.03 16.14
N ASN A 225 -9.86 -2.22 16.58
CA ASN A 225 -10.96 -1.82 15.72
C ASN A 225 -10.52 -0.79 14.67
N THR A 226 -11.25 -0.74 13.56
CA THR A 226 -11.00 0.24 12.48
C THR A 226 -11.98 1.42 12.55
N ILE A 227 -11.66 2.52 11.86
CA ILE A 227 -12.55 3.66 11.65
C ILE A 227 -13.87 3.24 11.02
N PHE A 228 -13.85 2.24 10.13
CA PHE A 228 -15.05 1.70 9.50
C PHE A 228 -15.96 1.03 10.52
N GLN A 229 -15.42 0.25 11.45
CA GLN A 229 -16.22 -0.33 12.55
C GLN A 229 -16.83 0.75 13.44
N VAL A 230 -16.09 1.82 13.75
CA VAL A 230 -16.59 2.93 14.57
C VAL A 230 -17.78 3.62 13.89
N ILE A 231 -17.65 3.92 12.59
CA ILE A 231 -18.68 4.60 11.80
C ILE A 231 -19.89 3.68 11.61
N LYS A 232 -19.65 2.40 11.34
CA LYS A 232 -20.71 1.40 11.19
C LYS A 232 -21.52 1.20 12.48
N ASN A 233 -20.85 1.17 13.62
CA ASN A 233 -21.50 1.10 14.94
C ASN A 233 -22.34 2.35 15.26
N ALA A 234 -22.02 3.49 14.63
CA ALA A 234 -22.84 4.70 14.70
C ALA A 234 -24.05 4.68 13.73
N GLY A 235 -24.24 3.58 12.98
CA GLY A 235 -25.35 3.42 12.03
C GLY A 235 -25.15 4.17 10.71
N LEU A 236 -23.91 4.54 10.38
CA LEU A 236 -23.56 5.29 9.18
C LEU A 236 -22.96 4.37 8.10
N ARG A 237 -23.16 4.75 6.84
CA ARG A 237 -22.65 4.02 5.67
C ARG A 237 -21.15 4.31 5.44
N THR A 238 -20.41 3.30 4.99
CA THR A 238 -18.97 3.38 4.69
C THR A 238 -18.66 2.85 3.29
N ALA A 239 -17.62 3.38 2.65
CA ALA A 239 -17.12 2.83 1.38
C ALA A 239 -15.60 2.92 1.32
N TRP A 240 -14.97 2.01 0.58
CA TRP A 240 -13.52 2.01 0.37
C TRP A 240 -13.14 1.24 -0.88
N SER A 241 -12.19 1.77 -1.64
CA SER A 241 -11.61 1.10 -2.79
C SER A 241 -10.09 0.93 -2.65
N ASP A 242 -9.58 -0.28 -2.93
CA ASP A 242 -8.16 -0.61 -2.75
C ASP A 242 -7.59 -1.48 -3.88
N LYS A 243 -6.30 -1.82 -3.80
CA LYS A 243 -5.53 -2.54 -4.82
C LYS A 243 -5.72 -4.07 -4.84
N HIS A 244 -6.13 -4.65 -3.71
CA HIS A 244 -6.36 -6.10 -3.53
C HIS A 244 -7.65 -6.35 -2.75
N ALA A 245 -8.32 -7.48 -3.00
CA ALA A 245 -9.48 -7.87 -2.22
C ALA A 245 -9.13 -8.20 -0.75
N VAL A 246 -7.87 -8.59 -0.49
CA VAL A 246 -7.37 -8.95 0.85
C VAL A 246 -7.36 -7.75 1.82
N TYR A 247 -7.29 -6.51 1.33
CA TYR A 247 -7.47 -5.29 2.15
C TYR A 247 -8.90 -5.07 2.63
N SER A 248 -9.80 -6.00 2.34
CA SER A 248 -10.97 -6.22 3.18
C SER A 248 -10.61 -6.46 4.66
N SER A 249 -9.33 -6.67 5.01
CA SER A 249 -8.78 -6.56 6.36
C SER A 249 -9.26 -5.30 7.10
N PHE A 250 -9.44 -4.17 6.40
CA PHE A 250 -9.90 -2.90 6.99
C PHE A 250 -11.35 -2.95 7.54
N ASN A 251 -12.10 -4.02 7.26
CA ASN A 251 -13.37 -4.28 7.95
C ASN A 251 -13.19 -4.49 9.46
N GLY A 252 -12.01 -4.92 9.91
CA GLY A 252 -11.67 -5.07 11.31
C GLY A 252 -12.31 -6.27 12.04
N PRO A 253 -11.88 -6.54 13.29
CA PRO A 253 -12.11 -7.83 13.93
C PRO A 253 -13.58 -8.08 14.29
N GLY A 254 -14.06 -9.29 14.07
CA GLY A 254 -15.43 -9.71 14.37
C GLY A 254 -16.50 -9.10 13.46
N SER A 255 -16.11 -8.38 12.40
CA SER A 255 -17.02 -7.75 11.45
C SER A 255 -17.60 -8.73 10.43
N ASN A 256 -17.00 -9.91 10.26
CA ASN A 256 -17.27 -10.84 9.15
C ASN A 256 -17.16 -10.18 7.76
N GLY A 257 -16.26 -9.20 7.61
CA GLY A 257 -16.06 -8.47 6.36
C GLY A 257 -17.18 -7.50 6.00
N GLN A 258 -17.92 -6.96 6.99
CA GLN A 258 -19.14 -6.16 6.75
C GLN A 258 -19.13 -4.75 7.36
N SER A 259 -17.97 -4.23 7.78
CA SER A 259 -17.86 -2.85 8.28
C SER A 259 -17.64 -1.82 7.17
N ILE A 260 -17.26 -2.27 5.98
CA ILE A 260 -17.25 -1.50 4.74
C ILE A 260 -18.50 -1.91 3.96
N ASP A 261 -19.48 -1.01 3.84
CA ASP A 261 -20.74 -1.32 3.12
C ASP A 261 -20.54 -1.49 1.62
N ASP A 262 -19.54 -0.80 1.08
CA ASP A 262 -19.21 -0.79 -0.34
C ASP A 262 -17.70 -0.89 -0.50
N PHE A 263 -17.22 -2.13 -0.66
CA PHE A 263 -15.80 -2.42 -0.86
C PHE A 263 -15.57 -2.77 -2.32
N PHE A 264 -14.68 -2.02 -2.98
CA PHE A 264 -14.32 -2.20 -4.39
C PHE A 264 -12.81 -2.39 -4.53
N GLY A 265 -12.36 -3.64 -4.58
CA GLY A 265 -10.93 -4.00 -4.65
C GLY A 265 -10.60 -4.91 -5.82
N PRO A 266 -10.62 -4.42 -7.08
CA PRO A 266 -10.19 -5.23 -8.22
C PRO A 266 -8.70 -5.56 -8.10
N GLU A 267 -8.23 -6.67 -8.68
CA GLU A 267 -6.86 -7.15 -8.44
C GLU A 267 -5.82 -6.46 -9.34
N ILE A 268 -4.91 -5.67 -8.75
CA ILE A 268 -3.88 -4.92 -9.48
C ILE A 268 -2.79 -5.82 -10.09
N ASP A 269 -2.48 -6.96 -9.49
CA ASP A 269 -1.45 -7.88 -10.00
C ASP A 269 -1.98 -8.75 -11.15
N SER A 270 -3.23 -8.54 -11.58
CA SER A 270 -3.78 -9.16 -12.79
C SER A 270 -3.17 -8.57 -14.08
N GLN A 271 -3.16 -9.36 -15.15
CA GLN A 271 -2.55 -8.92 -16.42
C GLN A 271 -3.29 -7.70 -17.00
N ALA A 272 -2.53 -6.66 -17.34
CA ALA A 272 -3.09 -5.40 -17.82
C ALA A 272 -3.74 -5.53 -19.21
N VAL A 273 -4.93 -4.94 -19.36
CA VAL A 273 -5.65 -4.84 -20.65
C VAL A 273 -6.09 -3.41 -20.93
N GLU A 274 -6.01 -3.01 -22.18
CA GLU A 274 -6.52 -1.74 -22.69
C GLU A 274 -8.04 -1.62 -22.55
N PRO A 275 -8.63 -0.41 -22.68
CA PRO A 275 -10.07 -0.22 -22.53
C PRO A 275 -10.93 -1.04 -23.50
N ASP A 276 -10.37 -1.51 -24.62
CA ASP A 276 -11.04 -2.37 -25.59
C ASP A 276 -10.83 -3.89 -25.34
N GLY A 277 -10.22 -4.23 -24.20
CA GLY A 277 -9.92 -5.60 -23.79
C GLY A 277 -8.73 -6.23 -24.51
N THR A 278 -7.99 -5.52 -25.35
CA THR A 278 -6.71 -6.01 -25.89
C THR A 278 -5.63 -5.97 -24.79
N PRO A 279 -4.71 -6.95 -24.70
CA PRO A 279 -3.60 -6.84 -23.75
C PRO A 279 -2.75 -5.63 -24.08
N TYR A 280 -2.24 -4.93 -23.06
CA TYR A 280 -1.18 -3.97 -23.29
C TYR A 280 0.03 -4.66 -23.95
N PRO A 281 0.82 -3.97 -24.79
CA PRO A 281 2.00 -4.55 -25.45
C PRO A 281 3.02 -5.20 -24.50
N SER A 282 3.15 -4.69 -23.27
CA SER A 282 3.98 -5.28 -22.23
C SER A 282 3.28 -6.43 -21.53
N ASP A 283 3.95 -7.57 -21.46
CA ASP A 283 3.45 -8.75 -20.75
C ASP A 283 3.67 -8.63 -19.24
N THR A 284 2.82 -7.81 -18.61
CA THR A 284 2.92 -7.47 -17.20
C THR A 284 1.56 -7.09 -16.60
N ASP A 285 1.51 -6.92 -15.30
CA ASP A 285 0.32 -6.55 -14.54
C ASP A 285 0.07 -5.03 -14.51
N TRP A 286 -1.02 -4.61 -13.87
CA TRP A 286 -1.35 -3.18 -13.76
C TRP A 286 -0.40 -2.40 -12.86
N ALA A 287 0.39 -3.03 -11.98
CA ALA A 287 1.34 -2.40 -11.06
C ALA A 287 2.73 -2.17 -11.69
N HIS A 288 2.95 -2.62 -12.93
CA HIS A 288 4.23 -2.54 -13.63
C HIS A 288 4.16 -1.81 -14.99
N ASP A 289 3.06 -1.13 -15.28
CA ASP A 289 2.88 -0.24 -16.44
C ASP A 289 2.13 1.03 -16.01
N ASP A 290 2.77 2.21 -16.17
CA ASP A 290 2.22 3.50 -15.75
C ASP A 290 0.88 3.86 -16.42
N ALA A 291 0.70 3.52 -17.70
CA ALA A 291 -0.55 3.79 -18.42
C ALA A 291 -1.66 2.86 -17.93
N ALA A 292 -1.35 1.58 -17.72
CA ALA A 292 -2.25 0.61 -17.14
C ALA A 292 -2.64 1.01 -15.70
N THR A 293 -1.69 1.38 -14.84
CA THR A 293 -1.99 1.81 -13.47
C THR A 293 -2.93 3.00 -13.44
N LYS A 294 -2.75 3.99 -14.33
CA LYS A 294 -3.66 5.15 -14.45
C LYS A 294 -5.07 4.74 -14.90
N GLN A 295 -5.19 3.74 -15.77
CA GLN A 295 -6.50 3.17 -16.11
C GLN A 295 -7.11 2.45 -14.91
N TYR A 296 -6.35 1.62 -14.22
CA TYR A 296 -6.75 0.87 -13.04
C TYR A 296 -7.25 1.80 -11.91
N ASP A 297 -6.45 2.82 -11.56
CA ASP A 297 -6.85 3.87 -10.61
C ASP A 297 -8.11 4.60 -11.09
N GLY A 298 -8.32 4.74 -12.40
CA GLY A 298 -9.50 5.38 -12.98
C GLY A 298 -10.81 4.67 -12.64
N TYR A 299 -10.81 3.33 -12.56
CA TYR A 299 -11.99 2.57 -12.11
C TYR A 299 -12.32 2.90 -10.65
N LYS A 300 -11.30 2.97 -9.78
CA LYS A 300 -11.47 3.32 -8.36
C LYS A 300 -11.92 4.78 -8.17
N VAL A 301 -11.41 5.71 -8.98
CA VAL A 301 -11.90 7.10 -8.97
C VAL A 301 -13.38 7.15 -9.38
N GLN A 302 -13.77 6.40 -10.40
CA GLN A 302 -15.15 6.34 -10.84
C GLN A 302 -16.08 5.74 -9.76
N ALA A 303 -15.62 4.72 -9.03
CA ALA A 303 -16.31 4.18 -7.86
C ALA A 303 -16.58 5.27 -6.82
N VAL A 304 -15.53 6.00 -6.41
CA VAL A 304 -15.66 7.10 -5.44
C VAL A 304 -16.59 8.21 -5.96
N ILE A 305 -16.53 8.57 -7.25
CA ILE A 305 -17.46 9.56 -7.83
C ILE A 305 -18.91 9.07 -7.78
N ASN A 306 -19.17 7.79 -8.03
CA ASN A 306 -20.51 7.21 -7.92
C ASN A 306 -21.02 7.26 -6.47
N GLU A 307 -20.17 6.92 -5.50
CA GLU A 307 -20.45 7.00 -4.06
C GLU A 307 -20.71 8.44 -3.58
N ILE A 308 -19.92 9.43 -4.05
CA ILE A 308 -20.15 10.87 -3.82
C ILE A 308 -21.56 11.25 -4.29
N ASN A 309 -22.02 10.71 -5.42
CA ASN A 309 -23.35 10.95 -5.97
C ASN A 309 -24.48 10.13 -5.29
N GLY A 310 -24.13 9.37 -4.25
CA GLY A 310 -25.06 8.61 -3.41
C GLY A 310 -25.42 7.24 -3.96
N TYR A 311 -24.65 6.71 -4.91
CA TYR A 311 -24.78 5.35 -5.42
C TYR A 311 -23.84 4.38 -4.69
N ASP A 312 -23.92 3.11 -5.04
CA ASP A 312 -22.84 2.16 -4.86
C ASP A 312 -21.71 2.42 -5.86
N HIS A 313 -20.55 1.79 -5.69
CA HIS A 313 -19.39 1.96 -6.57
C HIS A 313 -19.73 1.73 -8.06
N SER A 314 -20.67 0.81 -8.34
CA SER A 314 -21.12 0.51 -9.71
C SER A 314 -21.93 1.63 -10.35
N GLY A 315 -22.48 2.55 -9.56
CA GLY A 315 -23.37 3.62 -10.03
C GLY A 315 -24.80 3.17 -10.29
N THR A 316 -25.19 1.97 -9.85
CA THR A 316 -26.50 1.37 -10.19
C THR A 316 -27.53 1.52 -9.07
N THR A 317 -27.11 1.42 -7.81
CA THR A 317 -28.01 1.37 -6.65
C THR A 317 -27.86 2.63 -5.80
N LYS A 318 -28.93 3.43 -5.69
CA LYS A 318 -28.91 4.65 -4.87
C LYS A 318 -29.11 4.34 -3.38
N LEU A 319 -28.05 4.51 -2.59
CA LEU A 319 -27.97 4.16 -1.16
C LEU A 319 -27.78 5.38 -0.25
N GLY A 320 -27.48 6.55 -0.82
CA GLY A 320 -27.04 7.74 -0.09
C GLY A 320 -25.52 7.82 0.05
N THR A 321 -24.98 9.03 0.23
CA THR A 321 -23.53 9.23 0.28
C THR A 321 -22.95 8.65 1.59
N PRO A 322 -21.90 7.82 1.54
CA PRO A 322 -21.23 7.31 2.73
C PRO A 322 -20.74 8.42 3.66
N ALA A 323 -20.73 8.18 4.97
CA ALA A 323 -20.13 9.11 5.95
C ALA A 323 -18.60 9.13 5.84
N ILE A 324 -17.98 8.03 5.42
CA ILE A 324 -16.60 7.97 4.94
C ILE A 324 -16.57 7.16 3.65
N LEU A 325 -15.82 7.65 2.68
CA LEU A 325 -15.55 7.04 1.40
C LEU A 325 -14.13 7.39 0.98
N GLY A 326 -13.53 6.60 0.11
CA GLY A 326 -12.15 6.83 -0.22
C GLY A 326 -11.52 5.74 -1.04
N MET A 327 -10.26 5.99 -1.40
CA MET A 327 -9.46 5.05 -2.14
C MET A 327 -7.97 5.24 -1.89
N ASN A 328 -7.22 4.22 -2.28
CA ASN A 328 -5.77 4.28 -2.40
C ASN A 328 -5.36 4.38 -3.88
N PHE A 329 -4.64 5.44 -4.29
CA PHE A 329 -4.01 5.56 -5.62
C PHE A 329 -2.75 4.70 -5.70
N GLN A 330 -2.36 4.28 -6.90
CA GLN A 330 -1.18 3.46 -7.17
C GLN A 330 -0.20 4.12 -8.15
N ALA A 331 -0.69 5.03 -8.99
CA ALA A 331 0.09 5.65 -10.06
C ALA A 331 1.42 6.27 -9.59
N VAL A 332 1.48 6.87 -8.40
CA VAL A 332 2.71 7.47 -7.87
C VAL A 332 3.72 6.40 -7.47
N SER A 333 3.33 5.42 -6.64
CA SER A 333 4.16 4.27 -6.28
C SER A 333 4.75 3.55 -7.50
N VAL A 334 3.92 3.29 -8.52
CA VAL A 334 4.36 2.68 -9.78
C VAL A 334 5.36 3.58 -10.52
N ALA A 335 5.06 4.86 -10.70
CA ALA A 335 5.95 5.81 -11.38
C ALA A 335 7.26 6.09 -10.60
N GLU A 336 7.34 5.70 -9.33
CA GLU A 336 8.57 5.71 -8.54
C GLU A 336 9.44 4.48 -8.77
N LYS A 337 8.85 3.30 -9.00
CA LYS A 337 9.57 2.00 -9.01
C LYS A 337 9.69 1.28 -10.35
N VAL A 338 8.87 1.59 -11.36
CA VAL A 338 8.89 0.85 -12.64
C VAL A 338 10.29 0.91 -13.27
N ASP A 339 10.86 -0.27 -13.51
CA ASP A 339 12.25 -0.46 -13.91
C ASP A 339 12.38 -1.13 -15.28
N SER A 340 11.30 -1.17 -16.07
CA SER A 340 11.24 -1.90 -17.32
C SER A 340 10.92 -1.03 -18.53
N ALA A 341 11.15 -1.59 -19.73
CA ALA A 341 10.82 -0.97 -21.02
C ALA A 341 9.29 -0.82 -21.24
N SER A 342 8.45 -1.19 -20.26
CA SER A 342 6.98 -1.12 -20.29
C SER A 342 6.41 0.27 -20.04
N THR A 343 7.19 1.35 -19.98
CA THR A 343 6.57 2.68 -19.87
C THR A 343 5.99 3.06 -21.23
N LEU A 344 4.75 2.64 -21.46
CA LEU A 344 4.07 2.84 -22.72
C LEU A 344 3.60 4.30 -22.83
N VAL A 345 4.18 5.04 -23.77
CA VAL A 345 3.67 6.36 -24.15
C VAL A 345 2.63 6.17 -25.24
N LYS A 346 1.36 6.44 -24.89
CA LYS A 346 0.27 6.43 -25.87
C LYS A 346 0.48 7.58 -26.87
N ASN A 347 0.73 7.23 -28.12
CA ASN A 347 0.91 8.16 -29.22
C ASN A 347 -0.44 8.81 -29.61
N PRO A 348 -0.42 9.99 -30.26
CA PRO A 348 -1.64 10.66 -30.73
C PRO A 348 -2.51 9.84 -31.70
N ASP A 349 -1.93 8.81 -32.35
CA ASP A 349 -2.63 7.91 -33.26
C ASP A 349 -3.26 6.69 -32.56
N GLY A 350 -3.16 6.62 -31.22
CA GLY A 350 -3.71 5.55 -30.40
C GLY A 350 -2.80 4.33 -30.25
N THR A 351 -1.66 4.28 -30.96
CA THR A 351 -0.63 3.26 -30.72
C THR A 351 0.16 3.58 -29.45
N TYR A 352 0.91 2.61 -28.92
CA TYR A 352 1.90 2.89 -27.87
C TYR A 352 3.29 2.84 -28.49
N SER A 353 4.12 3.79 -28.07
CA SER A 353 5.56 3.59 -28.13
C SER A 353 5.99 3.04 -26.79
N GLU A 354 6.70 1.93 -26.78
CA GLU A 354 7.57 1.62 -25.65
C GLU A 354 8.52 2.81 -25.50
N SER A 355 8.47 3.47 -24.35
CA SER A 355 9.52 4.39 -23.95
C SER A 355 10.85 3.60 -23.96
N PRO A 356 11.87 4.09 -24.65
CA PRO A 356 12.54 3.27 -25.66
C PRO A 356 13.59 2.32 -25.06
N ALA A 357 14.01 1.34 -25.86
CA ALA A 357 15.22 0.52 -25.68
C ALA A 357 16.50 1.32 -25.30
N ASP A 358 16.47 2.66 -25.44
CA ASP A 358 17.51 3.59 -25.06
C ASP A 358 17.55 3.96 -23.56
N CYS A 359 16.54 3.63 -22.73
CA CYS A 359 16.56 3.92 -21.28
C CYS A 359 17.82 3.36 -20.58
N PHE A 360 18.24 2.17 -21.03
CA PHE A 360 19.40 1.44 -20.53
C PHE A 360 20.51 1.32 -21.59
N SER A 361 20.42 2.10 -22.68
CA SER A 361 21.44 2.06 -23.73
C SER A 361 22.78 2.51 -23.16
N ALA A 362 23.79 1.64 -23.29
CA ALA A 362 25.16 1.95 -22.90
C ALA A 362 25.76 3.09 -23.75
N THR A 363 25.16 3.42 -24.89
CA THR A 363 25.67 4.43 -25.83
C THR A 363 24.86 5.72 -25.85
N LYS A 364 23.59 5.69 -25.40
CA LYS A 364 22.70 6.86 -25.35
C LYS A 364 21.56 6.65 -24.34
N PRO A 365 21.82 6.71 -23.02
CA PRO A 365 20.77 6.59 -22.02
C PRO A 365 19.79 7.77 -22.15
N ASP A 366 18.49 7.50 -22.10
CA ASP A 366 17.48 8.57 -21.95
C ASP A 366 17.13 8.78 -20.46
N PRO A 367 17.62 9.87 -19.84
CA PRO A 367 17.33 10.15 -18.44
C PRO A 367 15.88 10.56 -18.17
N LEU A 368 15.07 10.86 -19.20
CA LEU A 368 13.67 11.26 -19.06
C LEU A 368 12.72 10.07 -18.82
N CYS A 369 13.19 8.85 -19.04
CA CYS A 369 12.36 7.64 -19.04
C CYS A 369 12.55 6.76 -17.78
N LEU A 370 13.40 7.16 -16.83
CA LEU A 370 13.55 6.44 -15.56
C LEU A 370 12.49 6.87 -14.56
N ALA A 371 12.04 5.94 -13.73
CA ALA A 371 11.15 6.18 -12.61
C ALA A 371 11.80 7.04 -11.51
N GLY A 372 10.97 7.57 -10.62
CA GLY A 372 11.41 8.30 -9.43
C GLY A 372 12.08 9.65 -9.73
N TYR A 373 13.25 9.88 -9.13
CA TYR A 373 13.88 11.21 -9.01
C TYR A 373 15.14 11.38 -9.85
N TYR A 374 15.47 12.62 -10.21
CA TYR A 374 16.80 12.94 -10.73
C TYR A 374 17.87 12.71 -9.64
N PRO A 375 19.02 12.07 -9.97
CA PRO A 375 20.00 11.65 -8.96
C PRO A 375 20.51 12.83 -8.12
N GLY A 376 20.59 12.65 -6.80
CA GLY A 376 21.02 13.70 -5.86
C GLY A 376 20.01 14.84 -5.64
N THR A 377 18.77 14.70 -6.10
CA THR A 377 17.70 15.71 -5.94
C THR A 377 16.37 15.05 -5.56
N THR A 378 15.41 15.83 -5.08
CA THR A 378 14.02 15.40 -4.93
C THR A 378 13.14 15.89 -6.08
N THR A 379 13.71 16.11 -7.27
CA THR A 379 12.95 16.57 -8.44
C THR A 379 12.38 15.34 -9.16
N PRO A 380 11.05 15.21 -9.27
CA PRO A 380 10.41 14.15 -10.03
C PRO A 380 10.89 14.12 -11.49
N ARG A 381 11.16 12.92 -12.00
CA ARG A 381 11.32 12.69 -13.44
C ARG A 381 9.96 12.72 -14.15
N PRO A 382 9.92 12.80 -15.50
CA PRO A 382 8.67 12.92 -16.25
C PRO A 382 7.58 11.90 -15.91
N LEU A 383 7.93 10.63 -15.65
CA LEU A 383 6.97 9.60 -15.23
C LEU A 383 6.28 9.97 -13.91
N LEU A 384 7.08 10.22 -12.86
CA LEU A 384 6.55 10.63 -11.55
C LEU A 384 5.80 11.96 -11.62
N SER A 385 6.29 12.94 -12.38
CA SER A 385 5.57 14.20 -12.62
C SER A 385 4.22 13.96 -13.31
N SER A 386 4.14 13.04 -14.28
CA SER A 386 2.89 12.69 -14.97
C SER A 386 1.91 11.95 -14.04
N ALA A 387 2.40 11.10 -13.14
CA ALA A 387 1.57 10.47 -12.11
C ALA A 387 1.00 11.50 -11.13
N LEU A 388 1.78 12.51 -10.73
CA LEU A 388 1.30 13.61 -9.90
C LEU A 388 0.25 14.47 -10.63
N ASP A 389 0.43 14.75 -11.92
CA ASP A 389 -0.59 15.40 -12.75
C ASP A 389 -1.89 14.58 -12.83
N TYR A 390 -1.76 13.27 -13.01
CA TYR A 390 -2.90 12.36 -13.01
C TYR A 390 -3.65 12.40 -11.68
N VAL A 391 -2.97 12.22 -10.54
CA VAL A 391 -3.57 12.26 -9.20
C VAL A 391 -4.26 13.60 -8.97
N ASN A 392 -3.62 14.71 -9.31
CA ASN A 392 -4.20 16.04 -9.21
C ASN A 392 -5.51 16.17 -10.02
N ASN A 393 -5.52 15.67 -11.26
CA ASN A 393 -6.70 15.75 -12.12
C ASN A 393 -7.86 14.86 -11.61
N GLN A 394 -7.55 13.68 -11.07
CA GLN A 394 -8.56 12.81 -10.46
C GLN A 394 -9.13 13.42 -9.18
N LEU A 395 -8.30 14.04 -8.34
CA LEU A 395 -8.74 14.82 -7.18
C LEU A 395 -9.66 15.97 -7.59
N ALA A 396 -9.33 16.69 -8.67
CA ALA A 396 -10.17 17.75 -9.21
C ALA A 396 -11.53 17.23 -9.69
N ALA A 397 -11.59 16.02 -10.26
CA ALA A 397 -12.85 15.38 -10.66
C ALA A 397 -13.71 15.00 -9.45
N MET A 398 -13.10 14.45 -8.38
CA MET A 398 -13.80 14.14 -7.13
C MET A 398 -14.30 15.41 -6.42
N ASP A 399 -13.48 16.46 -6.31
CA ASP A 399 -13.93 17.75 -5.76
C ASP A 399 -15.08 18.31 -6.61
N ALA A 400 -14.98 18.29 -7.94
CA ALA A 400 -16.08 18.73 -8.80
C ALA A 400 -17.38 17.94 -8.55
N ALA A 401 -17.31 16.63 -8.31
CA ALA A 401 -18.46 15.82 -7.92
C ALA A 401 -19.03 16.20 -6.54
N ILE A 402 -18.16 16.45 -5.55
CA ILE A 402 -18.55 16.96 -4.23
C ILE A 402 -19.26 18.30 -4.36
N GLN A 403 -18.68 19.22 -5.13
CA GLN A 403 -19.30 20.51 -5.37
C GLN A 403 -20.60 20.35 -6.15
N ALA A 404 -20.75 19.40 -7.08
CA ALA A 404 -21.99 19.24 -7.84
C ALA A 404 -23.17 18.71 -7.00
N ASN A 405 -22.92 17.91 -5.97
CA ASN A 405 -23.95 17.30 -5.14
C ASN A 405 -24.31 18.19 -3.92
N PRO A 406 -25.57 18.66 -3.78
CA PRO A 406 -25.99 19.47 -2.63
C PRO A 406 -25.88 18.79 -1.26
N GLU A 407 -25.82 17.46 -1.20
CA GLU A 407 -25.65 16.70 0.04
C GLU A 407 -24.23 16.83 0.61
N THR A 408 -23.23 16.87 -0.27
CA THR A 408 -21.79 16.89 0.04
C THR A 408 -21.17 18.28 -0.08
N ARG A 409 -21.75 19.18 -0.88
CA ARG A 409 -21.28 20.57 -1.03
C ARG A 409 -21.29 21.29 0.33
N GLY A 410 -20.11 21.64 0.81
CA GLY A 410 -19.92 22.37 2.07
C GLY A 410 -20.06 21.52 3.33
N THR A 411 -20.19 20.19 3.21
CA THR A 411 -20.33 19.24 4.32
C THR A 411 -19.29 18.10 4.25
N THR A 412 -18.48 18.03 3.19
CA THR A 412 -17.41 17.04 3.04
C THR A 412 -16.06 17.60 3.46
N ALA A 413 -15.32 16.86 4.29
CA ALA A 413 -13.89 17.07 4.50
C ALA A 413 -13.09 16.17 3.53
N ILE A 414 -12.06 16.72 2.89
CA ILE A 414 -11.13 15.95 2.05
C ILE A 414 -9.82 15.79 2.84
N ILE A 415 -9.39 14.54 3.03
CA ILE A 415 -8.13 14.19 3.67
C ILE A 415 -7.27 13.51 2.60
N ILE A 416 -6.12 14.10 2.30
CA ILE A 416 -5.10 13.49 1.44
C ILE A 416 -3.92 13.10 2.32
N THR A 417 -3.48 11.86 2.19
CA THR A 417 -2.33 11.29 2.89
C THR A 417 -1.61 10.31 1.98
N ALA A 418 -0.52 9.72 2.47
CA ALA A 418 0.10 8.53 1.90
C ALA A 418 0.23 7.48 3.02
N LYS A 419 0.06 6.21 2.67
CA LYS A 419 0.32 5.09 3.60
C LYS A 419 1.81 4.82 3.80
N HIS A 420 2.65 5.15 2.82
CA HIS A 420 4.12 5.14 2.90
C HIS A 420 4.70 5.94 1.70
N GLY A 421 6.01 6.22 1.74
CA GLY A 421 6.76 6.56 0.53
C GLY A 421 7.18 5.29 -0.22
N GLN A 422 7.63 5.37 -1.48
CA GLN A 422 8.07 4.19 -2.22
C GLN A 422 9.58 4.18 -2.48
N SER A 423 10.05 4.94 -3.46
CA SER A 423 11.44 4.84 -3.89
C SER A 423 12.37 5.76 -3.10
N PRO A 424 13.65 5.37 -2.93
CA PRO A 424 14.65 6.24 -2.33
C PRO A 424 14.72 7.59 -3.04
N LEU A 425 14.65 8.67 -2.26
CA LEU A 425 14.74 10.04 -2.77
C LEU A 425 16.02 10.30 -3.58
N ASP A 426 17.11 9.60 -3.25
CA ASP A 426 18.36 9.64 -4.02
C ASP A 426 18.74 8.22 -4.49
N PRO A 427 18.52 7.89 -5.77
CA PRO A 427 18.83 6.56 -6.29
C PRO A 427 20.33 6.19 -6.17
N ASN A 428 21.24 7.17 -6.05
CA ASN A 428 22.67 6.89 -5.85
C ASN A 428 22.99 6.24 -4.49
N GLN A 429 22.08 6.34 -3.53
CA GLN A 429 22.27 5.81 -2.17
C GLN A 429 21.84 4.35 -2.05
N ILE A 430 21.21 3.80 -3.08
CA ILE A 430 20.74 2.41 -3.05
C ILE A 430 21.94 1.48 -3.15
N ARG A 431 22.01 0.53 -2.21
CA ARG A 431 22.91 -0.63 -2.26
C ARG A 431 22.08 -1.86 -1.94
N ARG A 432 21.87 -2.70 -2.95
CA ARG A 432 21.11 -3.95 -2.79
C ARG A 432 22.06 -5.09 -2.48
N ILE A 433 21.60 -6.03 -1.68
CA ILE A 433 22.39 -7.16 -1.23
C ILE A 433 21.53 -8.41 -1.40
N GLN A 434 22.13 -9.50 -1.90
CA GLN A 434 21.47 -10.80 -1.89
C GLN A 434 21.36 -11.31 -0.46
N ASP A 435 20.14 -11.55 -0.01
CA ASP A 435 19.79 -11.97 1.34
C ASP A 435 20.12 -13.45 1.62
N GLY A 436 19.87 -14.35 0.66
CA GLY A 436 20.09 -15.79 0.79
C GLY A 436 21.48 -16.17 1.32
N PRO A 437 22.58 -15.63 0.76
CA PRO A 437 23.92 -15.84 1.30
C PRO A 437 24.08 -15.37 2.76
N ILE A 438 23.44 -14.26 3.16
CA ILE A 438 23.52 -13.75 4.54
C ILE A 438 22.77 -14.68 5.49
N ILE A 439 21.55 -15.09 5.12
CA ILE A 439 20.73 -16.02 5.91
C ILE A 439 21.48 -17.33 6.14
N ALA A 440 22.02 -17.92 5.07
CA ALA A 440 22.79 -19.16 5.14
C ALA A 440 24.01 -19.03 6.06
N ALA A 441 24.71 -17.89 6.00
CA ALA A 441 25.90 -17.67 6.81
C ALA A 441 25.58 -17.44 8.29
N ILE A 442 24.50 -16.72 8.61
CA ILE A 442 24.00 -16.55 9.99
C ILE A 442 23.59 -17.91 10.57
N ASN A 443 22.82 -18.72 9.83
CA ASN A 443 22.38 -20.04 10.29
C ASN A 443 23.55 -21.00 10.51
N ALA A 444 24.55 -20.98 9.61
CA ALA A 444 25.77 -21.75 9.78
C ALA A 444 26.56 -21.31 11.03
N ALA A 445 26.72 -20.00 11.25
CA ALA A 445 27.42 -19.48 12.42
C ALA A 445 26.68 -19.80 13.73
N TRP A 446 25.36 -19.69 13.74
CA TRP A 446 24.53 -20.03 14.89
C TRP A 446 24.65 -21.52 15.24
N THR A 447 24.52 -22.39 14.24
CA THR A 447 24.63 -23.85 14.42
C THR A 447 26.00 -24.26 14.94
N ALA A 448 27.07 -23.58 14.50
CA ALA A 448 28.41 -23.82 15.01
C ALA A 448 28.57 -23.40 16.49
N ALA A 449 27.95 -22.29 16.90
CA ALA A 449 27.94 -21.82 18.28
C ALA A 449 26.98 -22.61 19.20
N HIS A 450 25.91 -23.18 18.63
CA HIS A 450 24.85 -23.91 19.34
C HIS A 450 24.59 -25.28 18.69
N PRO A 451 25.49 -26.26 18.83
CA PRO A 451 25.34 -27.56 18.19
C PRO A 451 23.99 -28.22 18.51
N GLY A 452 23.23 -28.55 17.47
CA GLY A 452 21.93 -29.21 17.57
C GLY A 452 20.71 -28.29 17.66
N SER A 453 20.89 -26.95 17.60
CA SER A 453 19.77 -25.99 17.60
C SER A 453 18.95 -25.97 16.31
N GLY A 454 19.51 -26.44 15.19
CA GLY A 454 18.98 -26.17 13.85
C GLY A 454 19.17 -24.72 13.42
N ASP A 455 18.52 -24.35 12.33
CA ASP A 455 18.55 -23.00 11.75
C ASP A 455 17.93 -21.97 12.70
N LEU A 456 18.56 -20.80 12.78
CA LEU A 456 18.08 -19.71 13.61
C LEU A 456 17.02 -18.89 12.87
N ILE A 457 17.34 -18.37 11.69
CA ILE A 457 16.41 -17.68 10.81
C ILE A 457 15.60 -18.76 10.09
N VAL A 458 14.29 -18.80 10.35
CA VAL A 458 13.36 -19.80 9.81
C VAL A 458 12.40 -19.24 8.76
N ALA A 459 12.22 -17.92 8.76
CA ALA A 459 11.48 -17.19 7.73
C ALA A 459 12.05 -15.78 7.62
N GLY A 460 11.75 -15.09 6.54
CA GLY A 460 12.11 -13.70 6.36
C GLY A 460 11.34 -13.06 5.20
N THR A 461 11.21 -11.75 5.27
CA THR A 461 10.62 -10.93 4.22
C THR A 461 11.67 -9.97 3.70
N ASN A 462 11.78 -9.88 2.37
CA ASN A 462 12.82 -9.14 1.66
C ASN A 462 12.20 -8.21 0.61
N ASP A 463 11.84 -7.01 1.04
CA ASP A 463 11.24 -6.00 0.16
C ASP A 463 11.90 -4.63 0.42
N ASP A 464 11.18 -3.58 0.82
CA ASP A 464 11.77 -2.28 1.18
C ASP A 464 12.65 -2.36 2.44
N LEU A 465 12.51 -3.44 3.20
CA LEU A 465 13.35 -3.79 4.34
C LEU A 465 13.59 -5.31 4.38
N TRP A 466 14.46 -5.72 5.31
CA TRP A 466 14.62 -7.12 5.66
C TRP A 466 14.11 -7.40 7.07
N GLN A 467 13.10 -8.27 7.19
CA GLN A 467 12.66 -8.89 8.44
C GLN A 467 13.17 -10.33 8.53
N SER A 468 13.68 -10.72 9.70
CA SER A 468 14.09 -12.10 9.99
C SER A 468 13.32 -12.65 11.18
N TYR A 469 12.76 -13.84 11.03
CA TYR A 469 12.00 -14.53 12.06
C TYR A 469 12.83 -15.67 12.64
N LEU A 470 12.99 -15.67 13.96
CA LEU A 470 13.93 -16.55 14.64
C LEU A 470 13.22 -17.75 15.29
N SER A 471 13.74 -18.95 15.10
CA SER A 471 13.29 -20.16 15.81
C SER A 471 13.46 -20.03 17.33
N VAL A 472 14.48 -19.30 17.76
CA VAL A 472 14.80 -19.03 19.17
C VAL A 472 14.41 -17.59 19.53
N LYS A 473 13.35 -17.44 20.33
CA LYS A 473 12.74 -16.15 20.69
C LYS A 473 13.34 -15.55 21.95
N THR A 474 14.65 -15.34 21.92
CA THR A 474 15.42 -14.77 23.05
C THR A 474 16.17 -13.52 22.60
N GLN A 475 16.46 -12.62 23.53
CA GLN A 475 17.26 -11.43 23.22
C GLN A 475 18.66 -11.84 22.76
N GLU A 476 19.22 -12.90 23.32
CA GLU A 476 20.53 -13.44 22.95
C GLU A 476 20.57 -13.89 21.48
N ALA A 477 19.51 -14.51 20.99
CA ALA A 477 19.39 -14.91 19.58
C ALA A 477 19.27 -13.69 18.65
N ALA A 478 18.48 -12.68 19.04
CA ALA A 478 18.36 -11.44 18.29
C ALA A 478 19.69 -10.67 18.27
N ASP A 479 20.40 -10.61 19.40
CA ASP A 479 21.72 -9.98 19.52
C ASP A 479 22.75 -10.74 18.69
N PHE A 480 22.70 -12.07 18.62
CA PHE A 480 23.57 -12.85 17.74
C PHE A 480 23.41 -12.47 16.26
N VAL A 481 22.17 -12.38 15.77
CA VAL A 481 21.88 -11.96 14.38
C VAL A 481 22.36 -10.53 14.14
N LYS A 482 22.03 -9.62 15.06
CA LYS A 482 22.46 -8.22 14.98
C LYS A 482 23.98 -8.09 14.96
N ASP A 483 24.68 -8.76 15.87
CA ASP A 483 26.14 -8.74 15.94
C ASP A 483 26.78 -9.34 14.68
N TYR A 484 26.18 -10.38 14.11
CA TYR A 484 26.62 -10.93 12.84
C TYR A 484 26.52 -9.87 11.74
N LEU A 485 25.35 -9.24 11.56
CA LEU A 485 25.11 -8.22 10.54
C LEU A 485 26.02 -7.00 10.70
N TRP A 486 26.34 -6.60 11.94
CA TRP A 486 27.22 -5.45 12.21
C TRP A 486 28.71 -5.72 11.92
N ASN A 487 29.14 -6.97 11.95
CA ASN A 487 30.56 -7.34 11.89
C ASN A 487 30.94 -8.15 10.63
N HIS A 488 29.99 -8.44 9.74
CA HIS A 488 30.24 -9.15 8.49
C HIS A 488 29.82 -8.30 7.31
N THR A 489 30.75 -8.11 6.38
CA THR A 489 30.46 -7.42 5.12
C THR A 489 29.70 -8.33 4.17
N ALA A 490 28.70 -7.80 3.48
CA ALA A 490 28.05 -8.46 2.36
C ALA A 490 28.35 -7.70 1.07
N GLN A 491 28.45 -8.43 -0.05
CA GLN A 491 28.71 -7.83 -1.34
C GLN A 491 27.42 -7.22 -1.90
N ALA A 492 27.49 -5.93 -2.25
CA ALA A 492 26.40 -5.29 -2.98
C ALA A 492 26.31 -5.86 -4.40
N VAL A 493 25.11 -5.99 -4.92
CA VAL A 493 24.84 -6.45 -6.28
C VAL A 493 24.30 -5.31 -7.12
N ASP A 494 24.92 -5.14 -8.30
CA ASP A 494 24.40 -4.26 -9.33
C ASP A 494 23.27 -4.99 -10.07
N TYR A 495 22.04 -4.57 -9.81
CA TYR A 495 20.93 -4.91 -10.69
C TYR A 495 20.99 -4.00 -11.90
N ALA A 496 20.83 -4.56 -13.11
CA ALA A 496 21.08 -3.90 -14.39
C ALA A 496 20.31 -2.57 -14.63
N ASN A 497 19.34 -2.22 -13.78
CA ASN A 497 18.30 -1.25 -14.10
C ASN A 497 18.14 -0.10 -13.05
N THR A 498 19.14 0.20 -12.23
CA THR A 498 19.01 1.24 -11.17
C THR A 498 19.58 2.61 -11.52
N GLY A 499 20.01 2.83 -12.77
CA GLY A 499 20.58 4.12 -13.17
C GLY A 499 21.94 4.45 -12.53
N CYS A 500 22.52 3.57 -11.73
CA CYS A 500 23.89 3.64 -11.23
C CYS A 500 24.65 2.39 -11.69
N LYS A 501 25.64 2.57 -12.57
CA LYS A 501 26.80 1.68 -12.57
C LYS A 501 27.71 2.20 -11.46
N ASP A 502 27.92 1.46 -10.39
CA ASP A 502 29.07 1.73 -9.53
C ASP A 502 30.30 1.16 -10.26
N PRO A 503 31.29 1.98 -10.66
CA PRO A 503 32.50 1.44 -11.26
C PRO A 503 33.48 0.87 -10.22
N ASN A 504 33.13 0.80 -8.92
CA ASN A 504 34.06 0.37 -7.86
C ASN A 504 33.49 -0.63 -6.86
#